data_AF-A0A127T255-F1
#
_entry.id   AF-A0A127T255-F1
#
_cell.length_a   1.000
_cell.length_b   1.000
_cell.length_c   1.000
_cell.angle_alpha   90.00
_cell.angle_beta   90.00
_cell.angle_gamma   90.00
#
_symmetry.space_group_name_H-M   'P 1'
#
loop_
_entity.id
_entity.type
_entity.pdbx_description
1 polymer ?
#
loop_
_entity_poly.entity_id
_entity_poly.type
_entity_poly.pdbx_seq_one_letter_code
_entity_poly.pdbx_strand_id
1 'polypeptide(L)'
;RNAGLDFQFSLAKGRGRYVCLSKLDQLLQDNQALASQQQGFAEEGFRIDVDEAGLKLYTRMVEALASNKWDGERDSWPEALEDQDWSRLTTDHIQCTNRRCGHFNQCVFYKAREGIQKIDVIVTNHDLVLADLALGGGAILPDPRDCLYVFDEGHHLPDKAISHFAHHTRMGATADWLDQLDKNLTKLLAQHPLPGDFGRLLEQVPQQARELKPHQQFMAQALGEVADFASAEDGSGQIRPQYRFEHGVVPEQLREMSVELKGGFGRISDLLQRLVDLLKDAMDGEVSGVHQTQAEEWYPLFGALQARAEANWTLWTQFSLVDPEDKPPTARWMTLTEQGDLEVHVSPILAADTLRQYL
;
A
#
# COMPACT_ATOMS: atom_id res chain seq x y z
N ARG A 1 33.19 -4.72 -18.91
CA ARG A 1 33.93 -4.98 -20.18
C ARG A 1 35.37 -5.44 -20.01
N ASN A 2 36.02 -5.34 -18.83
CA ASN A 2 37.43 -5.74 -18.64
C ASN A 2 37.64 -7.19 -18.18
N ALA A 3 36.58 -7.92 -17.80
CA ALA A 3 36.68 -9.27 -17.25
C ALA A 3 36.58 -10.40 -18.30
N GLY A 4 36.34 -10.08 -19.58
CA GLY A 4 36.17 -11.08 -20.65
C GLY A 4 34.89 -11.94 -20.54
N LEU A 5 34.02 -11.67 -19.58
CA LEU A 5 32.73 -12.33 -19.42
C LEU A 5 31.68 -11.66 -20.31
N ASP A 6 30.94 -12.47 -21.05
CA ASP A 6 29.74 -12.06 -21.77
C ASP A 6 28.52 -12.38 -20.90
N PHE A 7 27.82 -11.34 -20.46
CA PHE A 7 26.63 -11.45 -19.62
C PHE A 7 25.73 -10.24 -19.85
N GLN A 8 24.43 -10.46 -19.72
CA GLN A 8 23.41 -9.43 -19.75
C GLN A 8 23.08 -9.00 -18.32
N PHE A 9 22.90 -7.70 -18.12
CA PHE A 9 22.42 -7.18 -16.85
C PHE A 9 21.29 -6.16 -17.05
N SER A 10 20.42 -6.04 -16.06
CA SER A 10 19.37 -5.01 -16.03
C SER A 10 19.07 -4.57 -14.61
N LEU A 11 18.45 -3.40 -14.52
CA LEU A 11 18.06 -2.77 -13.28
C LEU A 11 16.58 -3.03 -13.00
N ALA A 12 16.29 -3.63 -11.85
CA ALA A 12 14.93 -3.87 -11.37
C ALA A 12 14.57 -2.82 -10.32
N LYS A 13 13.68 -1.88 -10.66
CA LYS A 13 13.13 -0.89 -9.71
C LYS A 13 11.67 -1.16 -9.38
N GLY A 14 11.23 -0.72 -8.20
CA GLY A 14 9.84 -0.82 -7.77
C GLY A 14 8.91 -0.01 -8.67
N ARG A 15 7.64 -0.42 -8.76
CA ARG A 15 6.61 0.25 -9.58
C ARG A 15 6.44 1.72 -9.23
N GLY A 16 6.62 2.05 -7.95
CA GLY A 16 6.70 3.40 -7.40
C GLY A 16 7.67 4.35 -8.12
N ARG A 17 8.67 3.83 -8.85
CA ARG A 17 9.67 4.62 -9.59
C ARG A 17 9.31 4.90 -11.04
N TYR A 18 8.16 4.42 -11.52
CA TYR A 18 7.72 4.61 -12.89
C TYR A 18 6.39 5.36 -12.95
N VAL A 19 6.21 6.18 -13.97
CA VAL A 19 4.93 6.85 -14.21
C VAL A 19 3.86 5.85 -14.67
N CYS A 20 2.67 5.99 -14.12
CA CYS A 20 1.48 5.29 -14.52
C CYS A 20 0.77 6.08 -15.62
N LEU A 21 0.85 5.60 -16.86
CA LEU A 21 0.19 6.26 -17.99
C LEU A 21 -1.31 6.43 -17.76
N SER A 22 -1.97 5.47 -17.11
CA SER A 22 -3.40 5.56 -16.79
C SER A 22 -3.72 6.69 -15.81
N LYS A 23 -2.91 6.88 -14.76
CA LYS A 23 -3.13 7.99 -13.81
C LYS A 23 -2.75 9.33 -14.42
N LEU A 24 -1.68 9.36 -15.21
CA LEU A 24 -1.24 10.56 -15.93
C LEU A 24 -2.32 11.04 -16.90
N ASP A 25 -2.92 10.14 -17.67
CA ASP A 25 -4.03 10.45 -18.58
C ASP A 25 -5.26 10.95 -17.83
N GLN A 26 -5.66 10.26 -16.75
CA GLN A 26 -6.79 10.67 -15.90
C GLN A 26 -6.59 12.08 -15.32
N LEU A 27 -5.41 12.39 -14.77
CA LEU A 27 -5.10 13.72 -14.22
C LEU A 27 -5.17 14.83 -15.28
N LEU A 28 -4.84 14.53 -16.53
CA LEU A 28 -4.94 15.48 -17.63
C LEU A 28 -6.40 15.68 -18.06
N GLN A 29 -7.20 14.61 -18.10
CA GLN A 29 -8.62 14.67 -18.45
C GLN A 29 -9.45 15.41 -17.38
N ASP A 30 -9.25 15.10 -16.11
CA ASP A 30 -9.96 15.73 -14.99
C ASP A 30 -9.67 17.25 -14.95
N ASN A 31 -8.44 17.67 -15.22
CA ASN A 31 -8.07 19.08 -15.30
C ASN A 31 -8.66 19.78 -16.53
N GLN A 32 -8.76 19.12 -17.68
CA GLN A 32 -9.43 19.68 -18.86
C GLN A 32 -10.94 19.87 -18.60
N ALA A 33 -11.57 18.93 -17.90
CA ALA A 33 -12.97 19.04 -17.48
C ALA A 33 -13.17 20.23 -16.50
N LEU A 34 -12.27 20.40 -15.53
CA LEU A 34 -12.28 21.54 -14.60
C LEU A 34 -12.04 22.88 -15.29
N ALA A 35 -11.09 22.95 -16.25
CA ALA A 35 -10.85 24.16 -17.05
C ALA A 35 -12.08 24.53 -17.91
N SER A 36 -12.84 23.55 -18.38
CA SER A 36 -14.11 23.77 -19.09
C SER A 36 -15.28 24.14 -18.17
N GLN A 37 -15.20 23.84 -16.86
CA GLN A 37 -16.19 24.21 -15.85
C GLN A 37 -15.90 25.54 -15.13
N GLN A 38 -14.81 26.25 -15.44
CA GLN A 38 -14.52 27.61 -14.94
C GLN A 38 -15.42 28.72 -15.54
N GLN A 39 -16.70 28.42 -15.79
CA GLN A 39 -17.75 29.43 -15.96
C GLN A 39 -18.93 29.30 -14.97
N GLY A 40 -18.85 28.41 -13.97
CA GLY A 40 -19.93 28.33 -12.98
C GLY A 40 -19.50 27.69 -11.67
N PHE A 41 -19.50 28.50 -10.62
CA PHE A 41 -19.49 28.11 -9.20
C PHE A 41 -18.17 27.60 -8.63
N ALA A 42 -17.40 28.54 -8.09
CA ALA A 42 -16.48 28.28 -7.00
C ALA A 42 -17.26 28.35 -5.68
N GLU A 43 -17.66 27.21 -5.12
CA GLU A 43 -17.88 27.06 -3.67
C GLU A 43 -18.05 25.58 -3.28
N GLU A 44 -17.45 25.24 -2.13
CA GLU A 44 -17.58 24.01 -1.33
C GLU A 44 -16.76 22.75 -1.73
N GLY A 45 -15.69 22.52 -0.94
CA GLY A 45 -15.36 21.20 -0.39
C GLY A 45 -14.46 20.28 -1.23
N PHE A 46 -13.19 20.16 -0.82
CA PHE A 46 -12.17 19.23 -1.31
C PHE A 46 -11.66 19.50 -2.74
N ARG A 47 -10.87 20.58 -2.87
CA ARG A 47 -10.06 20.82 -4.07
C ARG A 47 -8.90 19.82 -4.11
N ILE A 48 -8.89 18.96 -5.13
CA ILE A 48 -7.64 18.39 -5.63
C ILE A 48 -7.04 19.48 -6.53
N ASP A 49 -6.45 20.52 -5.93
CA ASP A 49 -5.70 21.51 -6.70
C ASP A 49 -4.46 20.78 -7.24
N VAL A 50 -4.51 20.37 -8.52
CA VAL A 50 -3.29 20.34 -9.32
C VAL A 50 -3.05 21.81 -9.65
N ASP A 51 -2.01 22.39 -9.08
CA ASP A 51 -1.67 23.76 -9.38
C ASP A 51 -1.24 23.89 -10.87
N GLU A 52 -1.23 25.12 -11.38
CA GLU A 52 -0.84 25.37 -12.78
C GLU A 52 0.56 24.82 -13.09
N ALA A 53 1.43 24.71 -12.07
CA ALA A 53 2.76 24.13 -12.17
C ALA A 53 2.72 22.61 -12.40
N GLY A 54 1.92 21.87 -11.63
CA GLY A 54 1.71 20.43 -11.78
C GLY A 54 1.13 20.07 -13.15
N LEU A 55 0.17 20.86 -13.67
CA LEU A 55 -0.38 20.61 -15.00
C LEU A 55 0.66 20.81 -16.12
N LYS A 56 1.49 21.85 -16.02
CA LYS A 56 2.62 22.07 -16.94
C LYS A 56 3.64 20.94 -16.85
N LEU A 57 3.94 20.46 -15.65
CA LEU A 57 4.83 19.31 -15.44
C LEU A 57 4.28 18.05 -16.13
N TYR A 58 3.00 17.70 -15.90
CA TYR A 58 2.38 16.50 -16.45
C TYR A 58 2.30 16.55 -17.98
N THR A 59 2.01 17.73 -18.54
CA THR A 59 2.01 17.93 -20.01
C THR A 59 3.41 17.71 -20.59
N ARG A 60 4.46 18.27 -19.98
CA ARG A 60 5.86 18.05 -20.41
C ARG A 60 6.26 16.58 -20.32
N MET A 61 5.79 15.85 -19.31
CA MET A 61 6.05 14.43 -19.16
C MET A 61 5.44 13.61 -20.30
N VAL A 62 4.20 13.91 -20.72
CA VAL A 62 3.57 13.28 -21.89
C VAL A 62 4.36 13.56 -23.17
N GLU A 63 4.74 14.82 -23.40
CA GLU A 63 5.55 15.20 -24.57
C GLU A 63 6.91 14.50 -24.58
N ALA A 64 7.57 14.39 -23.43
CA ALA A 64 8.85 13.71 -23.29
C ALA A 64 8.75 12.20 -23.55
N LEU A 65 7.68 11.55 -23.07
CA LEU A 65 7.39 10.15 -23.37
C LEU A 65 7.11 9.95 -24.87
N ALA A 66 6.23 10.78 -25.45
CA ALA A 66 5.86 10.69 -26.86
C ALA A 66 7.04 10.94 -27.81
N SER A 67 8.00 11.75 -27.39
CA SER A 67 9.23 12.04 -28.14
C SER A 67 10.41 11.12 -27.81
N ASN A 68 10.23 10.07 -27.00
CA ASN A 68 11.29 9.18 -26.51
C ASN A 68 12.47 9.93 -25.84
N LYS A 69 12.22 11.11 -25.28
CA LYS A 69 13.21 11.88 -24.51
C LYS A 69 13.26 11.46 -23.04
N TRP A 70 12.26 10.70 -22.60
CA TRP A 70 12.17 10.17 -21.24
C TRP A 70 11.59 8.75 -21.29
N ASP A 71 12.11 7.87 -20.45
CA ASP A 71 11.71 6.46 -20.35
C ASP A 71 10.59 6.22 -19.33
N GLY A 72 10.11 7.28 -18.67
CA GLY A 72 9.04 7.20 -17.67
C GLY A 72 9.52 6.87 -16.26
N GLU A 73 10.83 6.79 -16.03
CA GLU A 73 11.41 6.57 -14.71
C GLU A 73 11.60 7.89 -13.94
N ARG A 74 11.26 7.91 -12.64
CA ARG A 74 11.37 9.12 -11.80
C ARG A 74 12.79 9.70 -11.83
N ASP A 75 13.79 8.83 -11.68
CA ASP A 75 15.17 9.24 -11.46
C ASP A 75 15.87 9.69 -12.76
N SER A 76 15.26 9.45 -13.93
CA SER A 76 15.75 9.91 -15.24
C SER A 76 15.14 11.25 -15.67
N TRP A 77 14.20 11.80 -14.90
CA TRP A 77 13.63 13.13 -15.17
C TRP A 77 14.66 14.23 -14.83
N PRO A 78 14.82 15.27 -15.67
CA PRO A 78 15.89 16.26 -15.51
C PRO A 78 15.73 17.21 -14.31
N GLU A 79 14.52 17.33 -13.77
CA GLU A 79 14.20 18.23 -12.66
C GLU A 79 13.91 17.45 -11.38
N ALA A 80 14.18 18.05 -10.22
CA ALA A 80 13.77 17.46 -8.95
C ALA A 80 12.23 17.44 -8.87
N LEU A 81 11.67 16.27 -8.58
CA LEU A 81 10.22 16.06 -8.47
C LEU A 81 9.83 15.98 -7.00
N GLU A 82 8.87 16.83 -6.60
CA GLU A 82 8.27 16.76 -5.28
C GLU A 82 7.51 15.44 -5.09
N ASP A 83 7.55 14.89 -3.87
CA ASP A 83 6.89 13.62 -3.57
C ASP A 83 5.37 13.71 -3.73
N GLN A 84 4.78 14.87 -3.44
CA GLN A 84 3.36 15.10 -3.61
C GLN A 84 2.92 14.96 -5.07
N ASP A 85 3.70 15.48 -6.02
CA ASP A 85 3.40 15.35 -7.44
C ASP A 85 3.61 13.93 -7.93
N TRP A 86 4.74 13.32 -7.55
CA TRP A 86 5.07 11.99 -8.03
C TRP A 86 4.12 10.91 -7.51
N SER A 87 3.67 11.02 -6.26
CA SER A 87 2.72 10.07 -5.65
C SER A 87 1.40 9.96 -6.42
N ARG A 88 0.97 11.04 -7.08
CA ARG A 88 -0.23 11.08 -7.95
C ARG A 88 0.00 10.37 -9.29
N LEU A 89 1.25 10.38 -9.77
CA LEU A 89 1.65 9.84 -11.07
C LEU A 89 2.02 8.36 -11.04
N THR A 90 2.20 7.77 -9.87
CA THR A 90 2.65 6.38 -9.70
C THR A 90 1.58 5.50 -9.04
N THR A 91 1.84 4.21 -8.96
CA THR A 91 0.90 3.19 -8.51
C THR A 91 1.68 2.00 -7.95
N ASP A 92 1.06 1.27 -7.03
CA ASP A 92 1.60 0.04 -6.45
C ASP A 92 1.05 -1.20 -7.18
N HIS A 93 1.36 -2.40 -6.66
CA HIS A 93 0.88 -3.65 -7.24
C HIS A 93 -0.61 -3.90 -6.94
N ILE A 94 -1.16 -3.31 -5.87
CA ILE A 94 -2.53 -3.49 -5.40
C ILE A 94 -3.50 -2.74 -6.32
N GLN A 95 -3.17 -1.49 -6.66
CA GLN A 95 -3.96 -0.65 -7.56
C GLN A 95 -3.72 -0.98 -9.05
N CYS A 96 -2.80 -1.89 -9.36
CA CYS A 96 -2.48 -2.29 -10.73
C CYS A 96 -3.55 -3.24 -11.30
N THR A 97 -4.17 -2.88 -12.43
CA THR A 97 -5.00 -3.83 -13.20
C THR A 97 -4.18 -4.70 -14.19
N ASN A 98 -2.85 -4.51 -14.22
CA ASN A 98 -1.89 -5.28 -15.01
C ASN A 98 -2.31 -5.42 -16.48
N ARG A 99 -2.45 -6.65 -17.00
CA ARG A 99 -2.81 -6.95 -18.41
C ARG A 99 -4.17 -6.37 -18.83
N ARG A 100 -5.02 -6.00 -17.88
CA ARG A 100 -6.36 -5.41 -18.11
C ARG A 100 -6.33 -3.90 -18.20
N CYS A 101 -5.19 -3.27 -17.90
CA CYS A 101 -5.03 -1.83 -18.07
C CYS A 101 -5.10 -1.47 -19.57
N GLY A 102 -5.95 -0.51 -19.95
CA GLY A 102 -6.02 0.00 -21.32
C GLY A 102 -4.68 0.53 -21.87
N HIS A 103 -3.75 0.89 -20.98
CA HIS A 103 -2.41 1.36 -21.31
C HIS A 103 -1.32 0.26 -21.24
N PHE A 104 -1.67 -1.01 -21.03
CA PHE A 104 -0.70 -2.09 -20.76
C PHE A 104 0.40 -2.20 -21.83
N ASN A 105 0.04 -2.19 -23.11
CA ASN A 105 1.01 -2.31 -24.22
C ASN A 105 2.02 -1.15 -24.27
N GLN A 106 1.69 -0.02 -23.66
CA GLN A 106 2.55 1.16 -23.61
C GLN A 106 3.17 1.36 -22.23
N CYS A 107 2.83 0.53 -21.24
CA CYS A 107 3.23 0.68 -19.85
C CYS A 107 4.76 0.67 -19.70
N VAL A 108 5.31 1.82 -19.29
CA VAL A 108 6.76 2.01 -19.12
C VAL A 108 7.37 1.06 -18.10
N PHE A 109 6.66 0.82 -16.98
CA PHE A 109 7.08 -0.15 -15.97
C PHE A 109 7.15 -1.57 -16.54
N TYR A 110 6.13 -2.00 -17.29
CA TYR A 110 6.11 -3.34 -17.85
C TYR A 110 7.21 -3.53 -18.89
N LYS A 111 7.43 -2.53 -19.77
CA LYS A 111 8.54 -2.53 -20.73
C LYS A 111 9.90 -2.58 -20.04
N ALA A 112 10.11 -1.84 -18.96
CA ALA A 112 11.35 -1.88 -18.18
C ALA A 112 11.57 -3.24 -17.47
N ARG A 113 10.49 -3.96 -17.15
CA ARG A 113 10.52 -5.31 -16.56
C ARG A 113 10.50 -6.44 -17.57
N GLU A 114 10.25 -6.14 -18.83
CA GLU A 114 10.12 -7.16 -19.86
C GLU A 114 11.47 -7.86 -20.06
N GLY A 115 11.44 -9.20 -20.04
CA GLY A 115 12.63 -10.00 -20.24
C GLY A 115 13.56 -10.10 -19.04
N ILE A 116 13.23 -9.52 -17.87
CA ILE A 116 14.09 -9.61 -16.66
C ILE A 116 14.39 -11.05 -16.25
N GLN A 117 13.48 -11.97 -16.53
CA GLN A 117 13.60 -13.42 -16.30
C GLN A 117 14.67 -14.09 -17.19
N LYS A 118 15.18 -13.42 -18.22
CA LYS A 118 16.16 -13.94 -19.17
C LYS A 118 17.55 -13.33 -18.99
N ILE A 119 17.74 -12.52 -17.94
CA ILE A 119 18.94 -11.72 -17.72
C ILE A 119 19.84 -12.44 -16.72
N ASP A 120 21.14 -12.47 -17.01
CA ASP A 120 22.12 -13.17 -16.16
C ASP A 120 22.32 -12.49 -14.81
N VAL A 121 22.27 -11.15 -14.78
CA VAL A 121 22.47 -10.35 -13.57
C VAL A 121 21.39 -9.29 -13.41
N ILE A 122 20.61 -9.37 -12.33
CA ILE A 122 19.62 -8.35 -11.98
C ILE A 122 20.19 -7.50 -10.85
N VAL A 123 20.30 -6.20 -11.07
CA VAL A 123 20.66 -5.23 -10.02
C VAL A 123 19.37 -4.63 -9.46
N THR A 124 19.20 -4.69 -8.15
CA THR A 124 18.02 -4.12 -7.48
C THR A 124 18.36 -3.64 -6.08
N ASN A 125 17.45 -2.87 -5.47
CA ASN A 125 17.58 -2.47 -4.07
C ASN A 125 17.06 -3.58 -3.14
N HIS A 126 17.53 -3.56 -1.89
CA HIS A 126 17.07 -4.50 -0.86
C HIS A 126 15.55 -4.48 -0.69
N ASP A 127 14.91 -3.31 -0.82
CA ASP A 127 13.46 -3.18 -0.61
C ASP A 127 12.65 -4.00 -1.61
N LEU A 128 13.10 -4.09 -2.86
CA LEU A 128 12.41 -4.92 -3.84
C LEU A 128 12.61 -6.41 -3.57
N VAL A 129 13.83 -6.83 -3.19
CA VAL A 129 14.12 -8.22 -2.82
C VAL A 129 13.23 -8.64 -1.65
N LEU A 130 13.20 -7.83 -0.59
CA LEU A 130 12.40 -8.11 0.60
C LEU A 130 10.90 -8.12 0.30
N ALA A 131 10.42 -7.21 -0.54
CA ALA A 131 9.02 -7.21 -0.98
C ALA A 131 8.66 -8.48 -1.78
N ASP A 132 9.56 -8.97 -2.64
CA ASP A 132 9.36 -10.22 -3.38
C ASP A 132 9.32 -11.44 -2.46
N LEU A 133 10.26 -11.51 -1.50
CA LEU A 133 10.30 -12.58 -0.50
C LEU A 133 9.06 -12.58 0.40
N ALA A 134 8.54 -11.41 0.77
CA ALA A 134 7.30 -11.29 1.53
C ALA A 134 6.07 -11.84 0.77
N LEU A 135 6.12 -11.86 -0.56
CA LEU A 135 5.11 -12.47 -1.43
C LEU A 135 5.35 -13.98 -1.70
N GLY A 136 6.33 -14.59 -1.02
CA GLY A 136 6.71 -15.99 -1.19
C GLY A 136 7.90 -16.24 -2.13
N GLY A 137 8.47 -15.19 -2.73
CA GLY A 137 9.59 -15.26 -3.66
C GLY A 137 9.17 -15.69 -5.08
N GLY A 138 9.71 -15.01 -6.09
CA GLY A 138 9.47 -15.35 -7.50
C GLY A 138 8.24 -14.66 -8.12
N ALA A 139 7.58 -13.76 -7.41
CA ALA A 139 6.41 -13.04 -7.89
C ALA A 139 6.80 -11.80 -8.74
N ILE A 140 7.89 -11.15 -8.36
CA ILE A 140 8.44 -9.91 -8.94
C ILE A 140 9.81 -10.16 -9.55
N LEU A 141 10.64 -10.96 -8.87
CA LEU A 141 11.98 -11.38 -9.31
C LEU A 141 11.92 -12.85 -9.77
N PRO A 142 12.99 -13.41 -10.37
CA PRO A 142 13.04 -14.84 -10.63
C PRO A 142 13.00 -15.64 -9.32
N ASP A 143 12.62 -16.92 -9.40
CA ASP A 143 12.48 -17.79 -8.23
C ASP A 143 13.78 -17.81 -7.41
N PRO A 144 13.73 -17.60 -6.08
CA PRO A 144 14.93 -17.61 -5.24
C PRO A 144 15.78 -18.88 -5.39
N ARG A 145 15.14 -20.03 -5.68
CA ARG A 145 15.82 -21.33 -5.86
C ARG A 145 16.70 -21.39 -7.11
N ASP A 146 16.40 -20.55 -8.10
CA ASP A 146 17.14 -20.45 -9.37
C ASP A 146 18.14 -19.28 -9.36
N CYS A 147 18.28 -18.58 -8.22
CA CYS A 147 19.05 -17.34 -8.11
C CYS A 147 20.22 -17.44 -7.12
N LEU A 148 21.22 -16.60 -7.35
CA LEU A 148 22.25 -16.28 -6.36
C LEU A 148 22.08 -14.83 -5.91
N TYR A 149 21.96 -14.61 -4.59
CA TYR A 149 21.83 -13.28 -4.03
C TYR A 149 23.19 -12.74 -3.59
N VAL A 150 23.51 -11.52 -4.02
CA VAL A 150 24.65 -10.75 -3.53
C VAL A 150 24.11 -9.48 -2.90
N PHE A 151 24.13 -9.42 -1.57
CA PHE A 151 23.72 -8.24 -0.82
C PHE A 151 24.93 -7.32 -0.61
N ASP A 152 25.02 -6.29 -1.43
CA ASP A 152 25.97 -5.20 -1.19
C ASP A 152 25.47 -4.32 -0.03
N GLU A 153 26.38 -3.81 0.80
CA GLU A 153 26.01 -3.07 2.03
C GLU A 153 25.01 -3.83 2.93
N GLY A 154 25.20 -5.15 3.06
CA GLY A 154 24.30 -6.05 3.80
C GLY A 154 24.08 -5.69 5.28
N HIS A 155 24.87 -4.77 5.84
CA HIS A 155 24.64 -4.24 7.18
C HIS A 155 23.31 -3.47 7.31
N HIS A 156 22.74 -2.96 6.21
CA HIS A 156 21.40 -2.35 6.18
C HIS A 156 20.26 -3.38 6.03
N LEU A 157 20.55 -4.63 5.68
CA LEU A 157 19.54 -5.64 5.37
C LEU A 157 18.64 -5.97 6.57
N PRO A 158 19.14 -6.11 7.83
CA PRO A 158 18.29 -6.38 8.98
C PRO A 158 17.24 -5.30 9.20
N ASP A 159 17.64 -4.02 9.23
CA ASP A 159 16.72 -2.90 9.46
C ASP A 159 15.66 -2.82 8.36
N LYS A 160 16.06 -3.02 7.10
CA LYS A 160 15.12 -3.04 5.97
C LYS A 160 14.15 -4.22 6.07
N ALA A 161 14.64 -5.41 6.38
CA ALA A 161 13.79 -6.59 6.54
C ALA A 161 12.78 -6.40 7.68
N ILE A 162 13.24 -5.93 8.85
CA ILE A 162 12.37 -5.60 9.99
C ILE A 162 11.28 -4.60 9.58
N SER A 163 11.62 -3.57 8.81
CA SER A 163 10.67 -2.58 8.29
C SER A 163 9.65 -3.19 7.30
N HIS A 164 10.08 -4.04 6.36
CA HIS A 164 9.18 -4.71 5.41
C HIS A 164 8.22 -5.68 6.09
N PHE A 165 8.64 -6.29 7.20
CA PHE A 165 7.79 -7.17 8.00
C PHE A 165 7.09 -6.45 9.16
N ALA A 166 7.30 -5.13 9.31
CA ALA A 166 6.61 -4.32 10.29
C ALA A 166 5.21 -3.94 9.78
N HIS A 167 4.24 -4.04 10.67
CA HIS A 167 2.88 -3.59 10.44
C HIS A 167 2.60 -2.42 11.37
N HIS A 168 1.93 -1.39 10.86
CA HIS A 168 1.50 -0.27 11.67
C HIS A 168 0.09 0.17 11.32
N THR A 169 -0.59 0.77 12.31
CA THR A 169 -1.90 1.40 12.09
C THR A 169 -2.00 2.67 12.92
N ARG A 170 -2.55 3.71 12.30
CA ARG A 170 -2.88 4.97 12.95
C ARG A 170 -4.31 4.90 13.47
N MET A 171 -4.48 5.11 14.76
CA MET A 171 -5.71 4.78 15.45
C MET A 171 -6.87 5.68 15.02
N GLY A 172 -6.66 7.00 15.02
CA GLY A 172 -7.62 8.00 14.59
C GLY A 172 -7.89 7.93 13.09
N ALA A 173 -6.83 7.94 12.27
CA ALA A 173 -6.97 7.85 10.81
C ALA A 173 -7.68 6.56 10.34
N THR A 174 -7.57 5.46 11.09
CA THR A 174 -8.30 4.21 10.80
C THR A 174 -9.75 4.27 11.26
N ALA A 175 -10.06 4.93 12.38
CA ALA A 175 -11.44 5.19 12.77
C ALA A 175 -12.18 6.09 11.74
N ASP A 176 -11.50 7.11 11.22
CA ASP A 176 -12.02 7.96 10.15
C ASP A 176 -12.19 7.19 8.85
N TRP A 177 -11.26 6.30 8.53
CA TRP A 177 -11.37 5.43 7.36
C TRP A 177 -12.57 4.48 7.46
N LEU A 178 -12.85 3.89 8.63
CA LEU A 178 -14.05 3.07 8.83
C LEU A 178 -15.34 3.89 8.63
N ASP A 179 -15.36 5.15 9.08
CA ASP A 179 -16.48 6.07 8.88
C ASP A 179 -16.68 6.44 7.39
N GLN A 180 -15.58 6.70 6.68
CA GLN A 180 -15.61 6.97 5.24
C GLN A 180 -16.02 5.74 4.45
N LEU A 181 -15.54 4.55 4.82
CA LEU A 181 -15.90 3.28 4.20
C LEU A 181 -17.41 3.05 4.30
N ASP A 182 -17.99 3.25 5.48
CA ASP A 182 -19.44 3.19 5.70
C ASP A 182 -20.20 4.18 4.80
N LYS A 183 -19.87 5.48 4.89
CA LYS A 183 -20.58 6.54 4.18
C LYS A 183 -20.49 6.40 2.66
N ASN A 184 -19.29 6.16 2.13
CA ASN A 184 -19.03 6.11 0.70
C ASN A 184 -19.71 4.90 0.06
N LEU A 185 -19.61 3.72 0.68
CA LEU A 185 -20.23 2.52 0.14
C LEU A 185 -21.75 2.53 0.31
N THR A 186 -22.29 3.09 1.40
CA THR A 186 -23.74 3.31 1.55
C THR A 186 -24.26 4.27 0.47
N LYS A 187 -23.53 5.34 0.17
CA LYS A 187 -23.88 6.28 -0.91
C LYS A 187 -23.81 5.61 -2.29
N LEU A 188 -22.78 4.80 -2.54
CA LEU A 188 -22.63 4.06 -3.79
C LEU A 188 -23.81 3.11 -4.02
N LEU A 189 -24.19 2.33 -3.01
CA LEU A 189 -25.36 1.44 -3.06
C LEU A 189 -26.67 2.19 -3.31
N ALA A 190 -26.83 3.39 -2.74
CA ALA A 190 -28.01 4.22 -2.96
C ALA A 190 -28.09 4.81 -4.38
N GLN A 191 -26.95 5.11 -5.00
CA GLN A 191 -26.87 5.69 -6.34
C GLN A 191 -26.92 4.63 -7.45
N HIS A 192 -26.44 3.42 -7.16
CA HIS A 192 -26.31 2.32 -8.10
C HIS A 192 -26.85 1.03 -7.47
N PRO A 193 -28.11 0.65 -7.74
CA PRO A 193 -28.64 -0.65 -7.34
C PRO A 193 -27.83 -1.76 -8.03
N LEU A 194 -27.07 -2.51 -7.24
CA LEU A 194 -26.17 -3.56 -7.74
C LEU A 194 -26.83 -4.93 -7.51
N PRO A 195 -27.29 -5.63 -8.57
CA PRO A 195 -27.90 -6.94 -8.41
C PRO A 195 -26.84 -8.03 -8.19
N GLY A 196 -27.29 -9.18 -7.67
CA GLY A 196 -26.45 -10.38 -7.53
C GLY A 196 -25.56 -10.38 -6.30
N ASP A 197 -24.54 -11.24 -6.32
CA ASP A 197 -23.65 -11.44 -5.18
C ASP A 197 -22.80 -10.21 -4.85
N PHE A 198 -22.41 -9.41 -5.86
CA PHE A 198 -21.64 -8.20 -5.64
C PHE A 198 -22.38 -7.22 -4.73
N GLY A 199 -23.62 -6.87 -5.04
CA GLY A 199 -24.43 -5.98 -4.20
C GLY A 199 -24.67 -6.54 -2.80
N ARG A 200 -25.03 -7.83 -2.69
CA ARG A 200 -25.28 -8.50 -1.40
C ARG A 200 -24.06 -8.51 -0.49
N LEU A 201 -22.87 -8.70 -1.03
CA LEU A 201 -21.61 -8.64 -0.28
C LEU A 201 -21.27 -7.19 0.07
N LEU A 202 -21.47 -6.26 -0.87
CA LEU A 202 -21.17 -4.85 -0.67
C LEU A 202 -22.01 -4.21 0.44
N GLU A 203 -23.29 -4.59 0.57
CA GLU A 203 -24.19 -4.14 1.63
C GLU A 203 -23.71 -4.49 3.05
N GLN A 204 -22.91 -5.55 3.20
CA GLN A 204 -22.40 -5.99 4.50
C GLN A 204 -21.19 -5.16 4.97
N VAL A 205 -20.40 -4.60 4.05
CA VAL A 205 -19.17 -3.86 4.39
C VAL A 205 -19.46 -2.61 5.24
N PRO A 206 -20.43 -1.73 4.91
CA PRO A 206 -20.79 -0.60 5.75
C PRO A 206 -21.23 -1.00 7.15
N GLN A 207 -22.01 -2.07 7.28
CA GLN A 207 -22.43 -2.57 8.58
C GLN A 207 -21.23 -2.99 9.44
N GLN A 208 -20.32 -3.78 8.87
CA GLN A 208 -19.11 -4.21 9.58
C GLN A 208 -18.22 -3.02 9.97
N ALA A 209 -18.10 -2.00 9.11
CA ALA A 209 -17.34 -0.79 9.41
C ALA A 209 -17.94 0.01 10.59
N ARG A 210 -19.27 0.17 10.62
CA ARG A 210 -19.99 0.82 11.73
C ARG A 210 -19.84 0.08 13.04
N GLU A 211 -19.91 -1.25 13.01
CA GLU A 211 -19.75 -2.11 14.19
C GLU A 211 -18.31 -2.04 14.73
N LEU A 212 -17.30 -1.99 13.84
CA LEU A 212 -15.89 -2.02 14.23
C LEU A 212 -15.36 -0.67 14.75
N LYS A 213 -15.88 0.46 14.24
CA LYS A 213 -15.39 1.80 14.58
C LYS A 213 -15.36 2.09 16.10
N PRO A 214 -16.39 1.77 16.90
CA PRO A 214 -16.34 1.94 18.36
C PRO A 214 -15.22 1.15 19.02
N HIS A 215 -14.94 -0.09 18.58
CA HIS A 215 -13.83 -0.88 19.11
C HIS A 215 -12.48 -0.23 18.79
N GLN A 216 -12.32 0.32 17.58
CA GLN A 216 -11.12 1.05 17.17
C GLN A 216 -10.89 2.28 18.04
N GLN A 217 -11.94 3.05 18.33
CA GLN A 217 -11.88 4.23 19.20
C GLN A 217 -11.60 3.86 20.66
N PHE A 218 -12.24 2.81 21.17
CA PHE A 218 -12.02 2.33 22.52
C PHE A 218 -10.59 1.80 22.72
N MET A 219 -10.04 1.10 21.72
CA MET A 219 -8.63 0.70 21.71
C MET A 219 -7.69 1.90 21.72
N ALA A 220 -7.97 2.93 20.93
CA ALA A 220 -7.17 4.16 20.94
C ALA A 220 -7.11 4.80 22.33
N GLN A 221 -8.25 4.86 23.03
CA GLN A 221 -8.32 5.36 24.40
C GLN A 221 -7.51 4.49 25.37
N ALA A 222 -7.73 3.17 25.36
CA ALA A 222 -7.04 2.26 26.27
C ALA A 222 -5.52 2.27 26.07
N LEU A 223 -5.07 2.32 24.81
CA LEU A 223 -3.65 2.47 24.50
C LEU A 223 -3.09 3.82 24.98
N GLY A 224 -3.85 4.90 24.84
CA GLY A 224 -3.49 6.23 25.34
C GLY A 224 -3.37 6.29 26.87
N GLU A 225 -4.16 5.51 27.60
CA GLU A 225 -4.06 5.39 29.07
C GLU A 225 -2.83 4.60 29.52
N VAL A 226 -2.36 3.64 28.71
CA VAL A 226 -1.16 2.83 29.00
C VAL A 226 0.12 3.55 28.57
N ALA A 227 0.04 4.43 27.57
CA ALA A 227 1.20 5.09 27.00
C ALA A 227 1.66 6.29 27.83
N ASP A 228 2.70 6.09 28.64
CA ASP A 228 3.47 7.21 29.18
C ASP A 228 4.49 7.69 28.12
N PHE A 229 4.08 8.63 27.28
CA PHE A 229 4.93 9.22 26.23
C PHE A 229 5.99 10.20 26.77
N ALA A 230 6.04 10.45 28.09
CA ALA A 230 6.78 11.55 28.68
C ALA A 230 8.31 11.34 28.79
N SER A 231 8.89 10.27 28.25
CA SER A 231 10.26 9.88 28.64
C SER A 231 11.18 9.33 27.53
N ALA A 232 10.83 9.46 26.25
CA ALA A 232 11.70 8.99 25.17
C ALA A 232 12.45 10.15 24.48
N GLU A 233 13.57 10.61 25.08
CA GLU A 233 14.61 11.33 24.35
C GLU A 233 15.33 10.35 23.42
N ASP A 234 15.41 10.64 22.11
CA ASP A 234 16.29 9.89 21.23
C ASP A 234 17.76 10.31 21.45
N GLY A 235 18.71 9.54 20.91
CA GLY A 235 20.14 9.85 21.03
C GLY A 235 20.58 11.18 20.39
N SER A 236 19.66 11.94 19.79
CA SER A 236 19.87 13.27 19.23
C SER A 236 19.28 14.40 20.08
N GLY A 237 18.63 14.07 21.20
CA GLY A 237 17.95 15.03 22.08
C GLY A 237 16.59 15.50 21.55
N GLN A 238 16.04 14.85 20.51
CA GLN A 238 14.65 15.05 20.12
C GLN A 238 13.75 14.11 20.91
N ILE A 239 12.75 14.67 21.59
CA ILE A 239 11.71 13.88 22.25
C ILE A 239 10.79 13.35 21.16
N ARG A 240 10.94 12.07 20.80
CA ARG A 240 9.92 11.37 20.01
C ARG A 240 9.03 10.62 20.98
N PRO A 241 7.75 11.01 21.13
CA PRO A 241 6.82 10.33 22.03
C PRO A 241 6.63 8.88 21.57
N GLN A 242 7.39 7.96 22.18
CA GLN A 242 7.36 6.54 21.90
C GLN A 242 7.21 5.76 23.20
N TYR A 243 6.33 4.77 23.18
CA TYR A 243 6.13 3.82 24.27
C TYR A 243 6.42 2.41 23.74
N ARG A 244 7.28 1.64 24.42
CA ARG A 244 7.61 0.26 24.05
C ARG A 244 7.08 -0.69 25.09
N PHE A 245 6.42 -1.77 24.66
CA PHE A 245 6.05 -2.85 25.57
C PHE A 245 7.31 -3.62 25.98
N GLU A 246 7.56 -3.73 27.28
CA GLU A 246 8.73 -4.44 27.81
C GLU A 246 8.70 -5.90 27.35
N HIS A 247 9.81 -6.36 26.75
CA HIS A 247 9.91 -7.67 26.09
C HIS A 247 8.83 -7.95 25.01
N GLY A 248 8.17 -6.91 24.48
CA GLY A 248 7.06 -7.04 23.54
C GLY A 248 5.75 -7.54 24.17
N VAL A 249 5.67 -7.63 25.50
CA VAL A 249 4.52 -8.20 26.21
C VAL A 249 3.40 -7.17 26.35
N VAL A 250 2.30 -7.42 25.65
CA VAL A 250 1.09 -6.58 25.72
C VAL A 250 0.22 -7.02 26.91
N PRO A 251 -0.27 -6.07 27.74
CA PRO A 251 -1.24 -6.35 28.81
C PRO A 251 -2.43 -7.18 28.33
N GLU A 252 -2.91 -8.09 29.19
CA GLU A 252 -4.01 -9.00 28.86
C GLU A 252 -5.25 -8.28 28.33
N GLN A 253 -5.64 -7.17 28.96
CA GLN A 253 -6.80 -6.37 28.55
C GLN A 253 -6.65 -5.84 27.13
N LEU A 254 -5.47 -5.32 26.77
CA LEU A 254 -5.20 -4.83 25.41
C LEU A 254 -5.13 -5.99 24.40
N ARG A 255 -4.65 -7.17 24.80
CA ARG A 255 -4.66 -8.36 23.94
C ARG A 255 -6.09 -8.83 23.65
N GLU A 256 -6.96 -8.88 24.65
CA GLU A 256 -8.39 -9.22 24.47
C GLU A 256 -9.08 -8.23 23.53
N MET A 257 -8.86 -6.93 23.72
CA MET A 257 -9.38 -5.89 22.82
C MET A 257 -8.85 -6.03 21.38
N SER A 258 -7.59 -6.46 21.23
CA SER A 258 -6.99 -6.73 19.92
C SER A 258 -7.62 -7.91 19.21
N VAL A 259 -8.13 -8.91 19.94
CA VAL A 259 -8.87 -10.05 19.35
C VAL A 259 -10.16 -9.57 18.70
N GLU A 260 -10.87 -8.62 19.31
CA GLU A 260 -12.09 -8.02 18.72
C GLU A 260 -11.76 -7.25 17.44
N LEU A 261 -10.70 -6.43 17.46
CA LEU A 261 -10.25 -5.70 16.27
C LEU A 261 -9.81 -6.65 15.16
N LYS A 262 -9.01 -7.67 15.49
CA LYS A 262 -8.63 -8.75 14.57
C LYS A 262 -9.88 -9.36 13.93
N GLY A 263 -10.88 -9.74 14.73
CA GLY A 263 -12.11 -10.34 14.24
C GLY A 263 -12.85 -9.42 13.27
N GLY A 264 -12.99 -8.14 13.60
CA GLY A 264 -13.67 -7.15 12.75
C GLY A 264 -12.94 -6.87 11.44
N PHE A 265 -11.63 -6.61 11.48
CA PHE A 265 -10.84 -6.39 10.27
C PHE A 265 -10.78 -7.64 9.39
N GLY A 266 -10.75 -8.84 9.99
CA GLY A 266 -10.82 -10.10 9.24
C GLY A 266 -12.12 -10.23 8.43
N ARG A 267 -13.28 -9.94 9.05
CA ARG A 267 -14.57 -9.96 8.34
C ARG A 267 -14.64 -8.93 7.21
N ILE A 268 -14.14 -7.71 7.43
CA ILE A 268 -14.09 -6.67 6.39
C ILE A 268 -13.16 -7.10 5.25
N SER A 269 -11.97 -7.61 5.57
CA SER A 269 -10.98 -8.08 4.59
C SER A 269 -11.54 -9.22 3.74
N ASP A 270 -12.18 -10.22 4.36
CA ASP A 270 -12.80 -11.35 3.65
C ASP A 270 -13.91 -10.90 2.68
N LEU A 271 -14.76 -9.96 3.10
CA LEU A 271 -15.81 -9.40 2.24
C LEU A 271 -15.21 -8.64 1.07
N LEU A 272 -14.22 -7.78 1.32
CA LEU A 272 -13.56 -7.00 0.28
C LEU A 272 -12.78 -7.90 -0.69
N GLN A 273 -12.12 -8.96 -0.21
CA GLN A 273 -11.44 -9.92 -1.08
C GLN A 273 -12.42 -10.57 -2.06
N ARG A 274 -13.58 -11.04 -1.58
CA ARG A 274 -14.61 -11.62 -2.46
C ARG A 274 -15.15 -10.60 -3.47
N LEU A 275 -15.29 -9.33 -3.08
CA LEU A 275 -15.69 -8.26 -4.00
C LEU A 275 -14.61 -8.01 -5.06
N VAL A 276 -13.33 -8.00 -4.67
CA VAL A 276 -12.19 -7.90 -5.60
C VAL A 276 -12.18 -9.07 -6.59
N ASP A 277 -12.43 -10.29 -6.12
CA ASP A 277 -12.53 -11.48 -6.97
C ASP A 277 -13.70 -11.36 -7.97
N LEU A 278 -14.88 -10.92 -7.52
CA LEU A 278 -16.02 -10.69 -8.43
C LEU A 278 -15.75 -9.58 -9.46
N LEU A 279 -15.06 -8.51 -9.09
CA LEU A 279 -14.63 -7.47 -10.03
C LEU A 279 -13.60 -8.03 -11.02
N LYS A 280 -12.75 -8.95 -10.55
CA LYS A 280 -11.80 -9.65 -11.41
C LYS A 280 -12.54 -10.48 -12.46
N ASP A 281 -13.56 -11.24 -12.06
CA ASP A 281 -14.37 -12.06 -12.97
C ASP A 281 -15.16 -11.17 -13.95
N ALA A 282 -15.72 -10.05 -13.46
CA ALA A 282 -16.40 -9.06 -14.28
C ALA A 282 -15.52 -8.51 -15.42
N MET A 283 -14.26 -8.20 -15.10
CA MET A 283 -13.30 -7.69 -16.08
C MET A 283 -12.93 -8.73 -17.14
N ASP A 284 -12.99 -10.02 -16.81
CA ASP A 284 -12.77 -11.12 -17.77
C ASP A 284 -14.01 -11.41 -18.63
N GLY A 285 -15.10 -10.66 -18.43
CA GLY A 285 -16.35 -10.79 -19.19
C GLY A 285 -17.32 -11.81 -18.60
N GLU A 286 -17.11 -12.28 -17.37
CA GLU A 286 -18.03 -13.17 -16.67
C GLU A 286 -19.22 -12.41 -16.06
N VAL A 287 -20.36 -13.07 -15.90
CA VAL A 287 -21.58 -12.46 -15.36
C VAL A 287 -21.48 -12.36 -13.84
N SER A 288 -21.06 -11.20 -13.35
CA SER A 288 -20.83 -10.93 -11.90
C SER A 288 -21.72 -9.82 -11.32
N GLY A 289 -22.66 -9.29 -12.11
CA GLY A 289 -23.58 -8.22 -11.68
C GLY A 289 -22.99 -6.79 -11.79
N VAL A 290 -21.74 -6.66 -12.26
CA VAL A 290 -21.07 -5.38 -12.54
C VAL A 290 -20.65 -5.33 -14.01
N HIS A 291 -20.80 -4.18 -14.66
CA HIS A 291 -20.35 -4.01 -16.05
C HIS A 291 -18.81 -3.98 -16.13
N GLN A 292 -18.22 -4.51 -17.21
CA GLN A 292 -16.77 -4.62 -17.39
C GLN A 292 -16.04 -3.29 -17.14
N THR A 293 -16.53 -2.19 -17.71
CA THR A 293 -15.92 -0.86 -17.55
C THR A 293 -15.98 -0.36 -16.10
N GLN A 294 -17.09 -0.60 -15.40
CA GLN A 294 -17.22 -0.26 -13.97
C GLN A 294 -16.29 -1.12 -13.12
N ALA A 295 -16.11 -2.38 -13.50
CA ALA A 295 -15.20 -3.28 -12.81
C ALA A 295 -13.74 -2.83 -12.93
N GLU A 296 -13.32 -2.34 -14.10
CA GLU A 296 -11.99 -1.76 -14.31
C GLU A 296 -11.76 -0.51 -13.44
N GLU A 297 -12.78 0.33 -13.27
CA GLU A 297 -12.73 1.52 -12.41
C GLU A 297 -12.70 1.15 -10.92
N TRP A 298 -13.51 0.18 -10.49
CA TRP A 298 -13.68 -0.18 -9.08
C TRP A 298 -12.60 -1.11 -8.55
N TYR A 299 -12.06 -2.01 -9.37
CA TYR A 299 -11.04 -2.96 -8.94
C TYR A 299 -9.86 -2.33 -8.18
N PRO A 300 -9.19 -1.26 -8.66
CA PRO A 300 -8.09 -0.65 -7.92
C PRO A 300 -8.54 -0.01 -6.60
N LEU A 301 -9.78 0.50 -6.53
CA LEU A 301 -10.33 1.10 -5.32
C LEU A 301 -10.61 0.01 -4.26
N PHE A 302 -11.29 -1.06 -4.65
CA PHE A 302 -11.59 -2.18 -3.74
C PHE A 302 -10.34 -2.95 -3.33
N GLY A 303 -9.34 -3.07 -4.22
CA GLY A 303 -8.03 -3.62 -3.87
C GLY A 303 -7.33 -2.81 -2.77
N ALA A 304 -7.34 -1.48 -2.87
CA ALA A 304 -6.76 -0.62 -1.84
C ALA A 304 -7.50 -0.73 -0.49
N LEU A 305 -8.84 -0.86 -0.51
CA LEU A 305 -9.63 -1.09 0.69
C LEU A 305 -9.31 -2.46 1.33
N GLN A 306 -9.23 -3.52 0.50
CA GLN A 306 -8.90 -4.88 0.94
C GLN A 306 -7.53 -4.91 1.60
N ALA A 307 -6.51 -4.34 0.95
CA ALA A 307 -5.14 -4.35 1.47
C ALA A 307 -5.03 -3.59 2.80
N ARG A 308 -5.74 -2.46 2.94
CA ARG A 308 -5.78 -1.72 4.22
C ARG A 308 -6.46 -2.51 5.33
N ALA A 309 -7.54 -3.24 5.03
CA ALA A 309 -8.20 -4.11 5.99
C ALA A 309 -7.30 -5.29 6.40
N GLU A 310 -6.62 -5.91 5.44
CA GLU A 310 -5.68 -7.02 5.67
C GLU A 310 -4.46 -6.60 6.50
N ALA A 311 -3.89 -5.42 6.22
CA ALA A 311 -2.79 -4.88 7.02
C ALA A 311 -3.18 -4.68 8.48
N ASN A 312 -4.39 -4.17 8.76
CA ASN A 312 -4.91 -4.05 10.12
C ASN A 312 -5.18 -5.42 10.75
N TRP A 313 -5.77 -6.36 10.00
CA TRP A 313 -5.98 -7.73 10.48
C TRP A 313 -4.66 -8.40 10.89
N THR A 314 -3.61 -8.24 10.08
CA THR A 314 -2.28 -8.79 10.37
C THR A 314 -1.68 -8.16 11.62
N LEU A 315 -1.75 -6.82 11.73
CA LEU A 315 -1.28 -6.10 12.90
C LEU A 315 -1.96 -6.59 14.19
N TRP A 316 -3.30 -6.61 14.22
CA TRP A 316 -4.04 -7.01 15.42
C TRP A 316 -3.90 -8.50 15.72
N THR A 317 -3.70 -9.33 14.70
CA THR A 317 -3.29 -10.72 14.88
C THR A 317 -1.98 -10.79 15.67
N GLN A 318 -0.92 -10.14 15.20
CA GLN A 318 0.37 -10.19 15.89
C GLN A 318 0.36 -9.48 17.24
N PHE A 319 -0.40 -8.39 17.40
CA PHE A 319 -0.53 -7.66 18.66
C PHE A 319 -1.25 -8.48 19.76
N SER A 320 -2.16 -9.37 19.38
CA SER A 320 -2.90 -10.25 20.31
C SER A 320 -2.13 -11.49 20.78
N LEU A 321 -1.05 -11.88 20.10
CA LEU A 321 -0.30 -13.11 20.40
C LEU A 321 0.54 -12.99 21.67
N VAL A 322 0.73 -14.14 22.32
CA VAL A 322 1.79 -14.34 23.31
C VAL A 322 2.96 -14.99 22.58
N ASP A 323 4.12 -14.35 22.62
CA ASP A 323 5.30 -14.90 21.96
C ASP A 323 5.81 -16.15 22.74
N PRO A 324 6.25 -17.22 22.06
CA PRO A 324 6.84 -18.38 22.73
C PRO A 324 8.15 -18.02 23.46
N GLU A 325 8.38 -18.58 24.64
CA GLU A 325 9.58 -18.31 25.44
C GLU A 325 10.90 -18.66 24.72
N ASP A 326 10.88 -19.66 23.84
CA ASP A 326 12.06 -20.16 23.11
C ASP A 326 12.35 -19.42 21.79
N LYS A 327 11.58 -18.38 21.47
CA LYS A 327 11.75 -17.60 20.22
C LYS A 327 12.00 -16.12 20.51
N PRO A 328 12.72 -15.41 19.61
CA PRO A 328 12.81 -13.96 19.68
C PRO A 328 11.40 -13.35 19.74
N PRO A 329 11.12 -12.44 20.68
CA PRO A 329 9.79 -11.86 20.80
C PRO A 329 9.49 -10.94 19.62
N THR A 330 8.21 -10.65 19.42
CA THR A 330 7.76 -9.64 18.47
C THR A 330 7.83 -8.28 19.15
N ALA A 331 8.54 -7.32 18.55
CA ALA A 331 8.55 -5.95 19.05
C ALA A 331 7.17 -5.33 18.83
N ARG A 332 6.60 -4.77 19.91
CA ARG A 332 5.34 -4.03 19.90
C ARG A 332 5.61 -2.67 20.55
N TRP A 333 5.24 -1.59 19.87
CA TRP A 333 5.42 -0.24 20.39
C TRP A 333 4.39 0.72 19.82
N MET A 334 4.32 1.91 20.41
CA MET A 334 3.44 2.98 20.01
C MET A 334 4.22 4.27 19.81
N THR A 335 3.80 5.09 18.86
CA THR A 335 4.33 6.45 18.63
C THR A 335 3.18 7.45 18.50
N LEU A 336 3.42 8.71 18.82
CA LEU A 336 2.51 9.79 18.41
C LEU A 336 3.05 10.47 17.15
N THR A 337 2.16 10.68 16.19
CA THR A 337 2.44 11.50 15.01
C THR A 337 2.50 12.99 15.40
N GLU A 338 3.05 13.84 14.51
CA GLU A 338 3.05 15.30 14.71
C GLU A 338 1.64 15.89 14.89
N GLN A 339 0.63 15.22 14.32
CA GLN A 339 -0.79 15.60 14.42
C GLN A 339 -1.46 15.06 15.69
N GLY A 340 -0.73 14.36 16.55
CA GLY A 340 -1.25 13.77 17.79
C GLY A 340 -2.02 12.46 17.60
N ASP A 341 -2.05 11.89 16.39
CA ASP A 341 -2.64 10.55 16.19
C ASP A 341 -1.69 9.47 16.71
N LEU A 342 -2.26 8.51 17.44
CA LEU A 342 -1.56 7.37 18.00
C LEU A 342 -1.32 6.32 16.92
N GLU A 343 -0.08 5.88 16.77
CA GLU A 343 0.31 4.84 15.82
C GLU A 343 0.84 3.62 16.56
N VAL A 344 0.22 2.47 16.30
CA VAL A 344 0.61 1.17 16.88
C VAL A 344 1.46 0.45 15.87
N HIS A 345 2.54 -0.17 16.33
CA HIS A 345 3.50 -0.89 15.50
C HIS A 345 3.76 -2.29 16.04
N VAL A 346 3.91 -3.23 15.12
CA VAL A 346 4.35 -4.60 15.40
C VAL A 346 5.42 -4.99 14.39
N SER A 347 6.51 -5.59 14.85
CA SER A 347 7.58 -6.03 13.96
C SER A 347 8.37 -7.20 14.55
N PRO A 348 8.80 -8.19 13.75
CA PRO A 348 9.74 -9.21 14.23
C PRO A 348 11.09 -8.58 14.58
N ILE A 349 11.69 -8.96 15.71
CA ILE A 349 12.99 -8.42 16.15
C ILE A 349 14.15 -8.97 15.32
N LEU A 350 14.04 -10.20 14.83
CA LEU A 350 15.04 -10.82 13.97
C LEU A 350 14.46 -11.07 12.59
N ALA A 351 15.07 -10.45 11.59
CA ALA A 351 14.83 -10.79 10.20
C ALA A 351 15.32 -12.20 9.84
N ALA A 352 16.16 -12.83 10.66
CA ALA A 352 16.89 -14.05 10.31
C ALA A 352 15.97 -15.24 10.00
N ASP A 353 14.93 -15.49 10.81
CA ASP A 353 14.02 -16.62 10.57
C ASP A 353 13.17 -16.39 9.34
N THR A 354 12.69 -15.15 9.14
CA THR A 354 11.94 -14.76 7.94
C THR A 354 12.82 -14.87 6.69
N LEU A 355 14.04 -14.35 6.74
CA LEU A 355 14.98 -14.43 5.63
C LEU A 355 15.35 -15.89 5.31
N ARG A 356 15.61 -16.75 6.31
CA ARG A 356 15.89 -18.19 6.11
C ARG A 356 14.71 -18.98 5.53
N GLN A 357 13.49 -18.51 5.71
CA GLN A 357 12.32 -19.17 5.15
C GLN A 357 12.21 -18.95 3.64
N TYR A 358 12.67 -17.78 3.15
CA TYR A 358 12.46 -17.34 1.78
C TYR A 358 13.75 -17.30 0.92
N LEU A 359 14.93 -17.24 1.55
CA LEU A 359 16.26 -17.36 0.95
C LEU A 359 16.89 -18.70 1.33
#